data_AF-A0A2G2XCG7-F1
#
_entry.id   AF-A0A2G2XCG7-F1
#
_cell.length_a   1.000
_cell.length_b   1.000
_cell.length_c   1.000
_cell.angle_alpha   90.00
_cell.angle_beta   90.00
_cell.angle_gamma   90.00
#
_symmetry.space_group_name_H-M   'P 1'
#
loop_
_entity.id
_entity.type
_entity.pdbx_description
1 polymer ?
#
loop_
_entity_poly.entity_id
_entity_poly.type
_entity_poly.pdbx_seq_one_letter_code
_entity_poly.pdbx_strand_id
1 'polypeptide(L)'
;MWKVVMIEKLANSIERAFQILDQIPGRATSAYNHSQGIKGLRDTIAFGIKARDGFPADPNDIFLTDGASPAIHMMMQLLIGSENDGILCPIPQYPLYSASISLHDGALISAFASIYSLVPYYLDEETGWGFEVLKLENQLKTAKSKGINIRALFVINLGNPTRQVLVEANQREIVELCKKEGLVLLGDEVYQENVYVPEKQFHSFKKVVCSI
;
A
#
# COMPACT_ATOMS: atom_id res chain seq x y z
N MET A 1 3.89 -35.81 21.18
CA MET A 1 3.99 -34.87 20.05
C MET A 1 3.41 -33.50 20.40
N TRP A 2 2.12 -33.36 20.76
CA TRP A 2 1.49 -32.07 21.09
C TRP A 2 2.13 -31.27 22.26
N LYS A 3 2.49 -31.95 23.37
CA LYS A 3 3.17 -31.31 24.50
C LYS A 3 4.55 -30.72 24.14
N VAL A 4 5.29 -31.40 23.29
CA VAL A 4 6.64 -30.97 22.85
C VAL A 4 6.54 -29.75 21.94
N VAL A 5 5.62 -29.77 20.96
CA VAL A 5 5.37 -28.62 20.07
C VAL A 5 4.89 -27.38 20.84
N MET A 6 4.07 -27.54 21.88
CA MET A 6 3.65 -26.39 22.72
C MET A 6 4.80 -25.84 23.57
N ILE A 7 5.67 -26.70 24.10
CA ILE A 7 6.82 -26.28 24.90
C ILE A 7 7.85 -25.55 24.02
N GLU A 8 8.13 -26.03 22.81
CA GLU A 8 9.02 -25.36 21.84
C GLU A 8 8.44 -24.00 21.40
N LYS A 9 7.14 -23.94 21.07
CA LYS A 9 6.48 -22.67 20.74
C LYS A 9 6.48 -21.67 21.91
N LEU A 10 6.31 -22.16 23.14
CA LEU A 10 6.36 -21.33 24.36
C LEU A 10 7.78 -20.80 24.60
N ALA A 11 8.80 -21.65 24.49
CA ALA A 11 10.20 -21.25 24.61
C ALA A 11 10.56 -20.16 23.57
N ASN A 12 10.12 -20.35 22.32
CA ASN A 12 10.32 -19.37 21.25
C ASN A 12 9.59 -18.04 21.51
N SER A 13 8.42 -18.07 22.15
CA SER A 13 7.68 -16.85 22.48
C SER A 13 8.34 -16.02 23.59
N ILE A 14 8.91 -16.68 24.60
CA ILE A 14 9.64 -16.02 25.69
C ILE A 14 10.92 -15.39 25.15
N GLU A 15 11.68 -16.15 24.35
CA GLU A 15 12.89 -15.64 23.71
C GLU A 15 12.58 -14.42 22.83
N ARG A 16 11.53 -14.52 22.00
CA ARG A 16 11.12 -13.41 21.14
C ARG A 16 10.71 -12.17 21.94
N ALA A 17 10.04 -12.34 23.08
CA ALA A 17 9.67 -11.23 23.94
C ALA A 17 10.91 -10.48 24.45
N PHE A 18 11.94 -11.21 24.91
CA PHE A 18 13.19 -10.59 25.35
C PHE A 18 13.95 -9.92 24.19
N GLN A 19 14.00 -10.56 23.01
CA GLN A 19 14.59 -9.95 21.82
C GLN A 19 13.92 -8.61 21.45
N ILE A 20 12.60 -8.51 21.56
CA ILE A 20 11.86 -7.27 21.30
C ILE A 20 12.16 -6.24 22.39
N LEU A 21 12.12 -6.63 23.67
CA LEU A 21 12.42 -5.73 24.78
C LEU A 21 13.82 -5.10 24.64
N ASP A 22 14.81 -5.88 24.22
CA ASP A 22 16.19 -5.41 24.03
C ASP A 22 16.36 -4.40 22.88
N GLN A 23 15.37 -4.31 21.99
CA GLN A 23 15.33 -3.30 20.93
C GLN A 23 14.66 -1.99 21.37
N ILE A 24 14.02 -1.96 22.54
CA ILE A 24 13.32 -0.79 23.08
C ILE A 24 14.26 -0.04 24.03
N PRO A 25 14.50 1.27 23.82
CA PRO A 25 15.31 2.07 24.73
C PRO A 25 14.84 1.94 26.18
N GLY A 26 15.74 1.52 27.07
CA GLY A 26 15.45 1.30 28.49
C GLY A 26 14.41 0.22 28.78
N ARG A 27 14.06 -0.64 27.81
CA ARG A 27 12.95 -1.61 27.89
C ARG A 27 11.61 -0.96 28.28
N ALA A 28 11.45 0.34 28.06
CA ALA A 28 10.29 1.11 28.46
C ALA A 28 9.17 0.97 27.42
N THR A 29 8.33 -0.08 27.57
CA THR A 29 7.26 -0.40 26.62
C THR A 29 6.09 0.58 26.62
N SER A 30 5.97 1.43 27.64
CA SER A 30 4.89 2.43 27.79
C SER A 30 5.29 3.84 27.37
N ALA A 31 6.55 4.07 27.01
CA ALA A 31 7.02 5.39 26.61
C ALA A 31 6.70 5.67 25.13
N TYR A 32 6.66 6.96 24.78
CA TYR A 32 6.70 7.35 23.37
C TYR A 32 7.97 6.82 22.70
N ASN A 33 7.83 6.44 21.44
CA ASN A 33 8.96 6.06 20.59
C ASN A 33 9.23 7.15 19.54
N HIS A 34 10.29 6.96 18.75
CA HIS A 34 10.58 7.82 17.60
C HIS A 34 9.37 7.88 16.66
N SER A 35 9.05 9.02 16.04
CA SER A 35 7.81 9.19 15.25
C SER A 35 7.65 8.23 14.06
N GLN A 36 8.74 7.65 13.56
CA GLN A 36 8.71 6.58 12.54
C GLN A 36 8.50 5.17 13.13
N GLY A 37 8.59 5.02 14.44
CA GLY A 37 8.62 3.75 15.16
C GLY A 37 10.00 3.39 15.72
N ILE A 38 10.00 2.41 16.63
CA ILE A 38 11.19 1.86 17.29
C ILE A 38 12.17 1.35 16.23
N LYS A 39 13.43 1.82 16.29
CA LYS A 39 14.43 1.53 15.27
C LYS A 39 14.66 0.03 15.07
N GLY A 40 14.84 -0.75 16.15
CA GLY A 40 15.09 -2.20 16.02
C GLY A 40 13.93 -2.96 15.36
N LEU A 41 12.68 -2.50 15.57
CA LEU A 41 11.52 -3.06 14.89
C LEU A 41 11.53 -2.72 13.40
N ARG A 42 11.87 -1.48 13.04
CA ARG A 42 12.06 -1.09 11.62
C ARG A 42 13.19 -1.88 10.96
N ASP A 43 14.31 -2.10 11.65
CA ASP A 43 15.41 -2.95 11.18
C ASP A 43 14.93 -4.40 10.91
N THR A 44 14.11 -4.94 11.81
CA THR A 44 13.51 -6.28 11.66
C THR A 44 12.57 -6.35 10.46
N ILE A 45 11.73 -5.33 10.24
CA ILE A 45 10.82 -5.27 9.09
C ILE A 45 11.61 -5.14 7.79
N ALA A 46 12.64 -4.29 7.75
CA ALA A 46 13.52 -4.14 6.59
C ALA A 46 14.19 -5.47 6.22
N PHE A 47 14.64 -6.24 7.21
CA PHE A 47 15.15 -7.59 7.00
C PHE A 47 14.10 -8.53 6.40
N GLY A 48 12.86 -8.51 6.93
CA GLY A 48 11.75 -9.31 6.41
C GLY A 48 11.41 -8.96 4.95
N ILE A 49 11.33 -7.67 4.62
CA ILE A 49 11.11 -7.17 3.25
C ILE A 49 12.24 -7.65 2.33
N LYS A 50 13.50 -7.56 2.77
CA LYS A 50 14.64 -8.08 2.01
C LYS A 50 14.56 -9.58 1.78
N ALA A 51 14.21 -10.35 2.80
CA ALA A 51 14.07 -11.80 2.70
C ALA A 51 12.94 -12.19 1.73
N ARG A 52 11.82 -11.46 1.74
CA ARG A 52 10.68 -11.65 0.83
C ARG A 52 11.02 -11.29 -0.62
N ASP A 53 11.65 -10.13 -0.82
CA ASP A 53 11.81 -9.55 -2.17
C ASP A 53 13.13 -9.94 -2.85
N GLY A 54 14.16 -10.31 -2.07
CA GLY A 54 15.53 -10.51 -2.57
C GLY A 54 16.33 -9.22 -2.74
N PHE A 55 15.73 -8.05 -2.43
CA PHE A 55 16.35 -6.73 -2.57
C PHE A 55 16.45 -6.00 -1.23
N PRO A 56 17.51 -5.23 -0.97
CA PRO A 56 17.65 -4.49 0.29
C PRO A 56 16.47 -3.55 0.54
N ALA A 57 16.19 -3.28 1.81
CA ALA A 57 15.24 -2.27 2.28
C ALA A 57 15.94 -1.42 3.34
N ASP A 58 15.79 -0.10 3.28
CA ASP A 58 16.32 0.81 4.29
C ASP A 58 15.30 0.96 5.43
N PRO A 59 15.67 0.71 6.70
CA PRO A 59 14.82 0.98 7.85
C PRO A 59 14.31 2.44 7.93
N ASN A 60 15.03 3.41 7.35
CA ASN A 60 14.64 4.82 7.33
C ASN A 60 13.47 5.13 6.39
N ASP A 61 13.18 4.23 5.44
CA ASP A 61 12.02 4.31 4.55
C ASP A 61 10.76 3.70 5.19
N ILE A 62 10.87 3.13 6.39
CA ILE A 62 9.78 2.43 7.08
C ILE A 62 9.16 3.34 8.14
N PHE A 63 7.84 3.49 8.07
CA PHE A 63 7.04 4.19 9.05
C PHE A 63 6.04 3.22 9.68
N LEU A 64 6.08 3.07 11.00
CA LEU A 64 5.08 2.33 11.75
C LEU A 64 3.85 3.21 11.98
N THR A 65 2.67 2.64 11.75
CA THR A 65 1.38 3.33 11.90
C THR A 65 0.39 2.41 12.63
N ASP A 66 -0.66 3.01 13.21
CA ASP A 66 -1.76 2.28 13.86
C ASP A 66 -2.66 1.60 12.81
N GLY A 67 -2.13 0.57 12.16
CA GLY A 67 -2.70 -0.07 10.99
C GLY A 67 -2.41 0.70 9.70
N ALA A 68 -2.97 0.24 8.56
CA ALA A 68 -2.74 0.85 7.25
C ALA A 68 -3.52 2.16 7.04
N SER A 69 -4.67 2.33 7.69
CA SER A 69 -5.58 3.47 7.45
C SER A 69 -4.93 4.84 7.72
N PRO A 70 -4.21 5.07 8.84
CA PRO A 70 -3.51 6.33 9.07
C PRO A 70 -2.46 6.66 7.99
N ALA A 71 -1.76 5.64 7.46
CA ALA A 71 -0.80 5.83 6.38
C ALA A 71 -1.49 6.32 5.09
N ILE A 72 -2.65 5.73 4.76
CA ILE A 72 -3.45 6.17 3.60
C ILE A 72 -3.89 7.63 3.78
N HIS A 73 -4.41 8.00 4.95
CA HIS A 73 -4.81 9.38 5.24
C HIS A 73 -3.63 10.37 5.08
N MET A 74 -2.48 10.04 5.65
CA MET A 74 -1.26 10.85 5.54
C MET A 74 -0.84 11.05 4.07
N MET A 75 -0.91 10.00 3.25
CA MET A 75 -0.60 10.11 1.82
C MET A 75 -1.61 10.98 1.07
N MET A 76 -2.90 10.88 1.38
CA MET A 76 -3.92 11.75 0.76
C MET A 76 -3.65 13.22 1.12
N GLN A 77 -3.38 13.52 2.39
CA GLN A 77 -3.06 14.87 2.86
C GLN A 77 -1.79 15.42 2.20
N LEU A 78 -0.78 14.57 1.94
CA LEU A 78 0.47 14.99 1.31
C LEU A 78 0.31 15.28 -0.18
N LEU A 79 -0.53 14.50 -0.87
CA LEU A 79 -0.61 14.51 -2.34
C LEU A 79 -1.65 15.50 -2.87
N ILE A 80 -2.74 15.73 -2.12
CA ILE A 80 -3.84 16.62 -2.51
C ILE A 80 -3.55 18.01 -1.94
N GLY A 81 -2.99 18.89 -2.77
CA GLY A 81 -2.66 20.27 -2.40
C GLY A 81 -3.58 21.32 -3.02
N SER A 82 -4.38 20.94 -4.01
CA SER A 82 -5.35 21.81 -4.68
C SER A 82 -6.62 21.06 -5.06
N GLU A 83 -7.70 21.80 -5.31
CA GLU A 83 -9.00 21.28 -5.78
C GLU A 83 -8.94 20.56 -7.15
N ASN A 84 -7.84 20.74 -7.89
CA ASN A 84 -7.61 20.10 -9.18
C ASN A 84 -6.69 18.89 -9.08
N ASP A 85 -6.13 18.57 -7.91
CA ASP A 85 -5.32 17.37 -7.75
C ASP A 85 -6.22 16.13 -7.69
N GLY A 86 -5.82 15.06 -8.39
CA GLY A 86 -6.57 13.82 -8.46
C GLY A 86 -5.74 12.58 -8.17
N ILE A 87 -6.39 11.55 -7.66
CA ILE A 87 -5.84 10.23 -7.36
C ILE A 87 -6.61 9.19 -8.18
N LEU A 88 -5.89 8.36 -8.94
CA LEU A 88 -6.49 7.26 -9.68
C LEU A 88 -6.82 6.10 -8.73
N CYS A 89 -8.08 5.68 -8.67
CA CYS A 89 -8.55 4.63 -7.75
C CYS A 89 -9.34 3.52 -8.48
N PRO A 90 -9.20 2.25 -8.07
CA PRO A 90 -9.90 1.15 -8.72
C PRO A 90 -11.40 1.24 -8.46
N ILE A 91 -12.18 0.73 -9.41
CA ILE A 91 -13.60 0.44 -9.26
C ILE A 91 -13.81 -1.03 -9.68
N PRO A 92 -14.36 -1.88 -8.79
CA PRO A 92 -14.74 -1.60 -7.40
C PRO A 92 -13.52 -1.46 -6.45
N GLN A 93 -13.72 -0.87 -5.27
CA GLN A 93 -12.68 -0.72 -4.23
C GLN A 93 -13.21 -0.84 -2.80
N TYR A 94 -12.29 -1.06 -1.86
CA TYR A 94 -12.52 -0.85 -0.44
C TYR A 94 -12.84 0.65 -0.18
N PRO A 95 -13.95 1.00 0.49
CA PRO A 95 -14.47 2.37 0.51
C PRO A 95 -13.63 3.38 1.31
N LEU A 96 -12.60 2.93 2.03
CA LEU A 96 -11.71 3.81 2.80
C LEU A 96 -11.06 4.88 1.91
N TYR A 97 -10.69 4.57 0.67
CA TYR A 97 -10.00 5.53 -0.20
C TYR A 97 -10.93 6.67 -0.62
N SER A 98 -12.15 6.34 -1.07
CA SER A 98 -13.17 7.36 -1.37
C SER A 98 -13.49 8.22 -0.15
N ALA A 99 -13.65 7.61 1.04
CA ALA A 99 -13.91 8.38 2.26
C ALA A 99 -12.71 9.27 2.63
N SER A 100 -11.49 8.76 2.51
CA SER A 100 -10.26 9.49 2.82
C SER A 100 -10.06 10.67 1.89
N ILE A 101 -10.25 10.48 0.58
CA ILE A 101 -10.17 11.55 -0.41
C ILE A 101 -11.21 12.63 -0.10
N SER A 102 -12.48 12.24 0.09
CA SER A 102 -13.55 13.20 0.42
C SER A 102 -13.31 13.96 1.73
N LEU A 103 -12.72 13.32 2.75
CA LEU A 103 -12.39 13.99 4.03
C LEU A 103 -11.31 15.07 3.86
N HIS A 104 -10.30 14.81 3.02
CA HIS A 104 -9.19 15.75 2.82
C HIS A 104 -9.55 16.84 1.80
N ASP A 105 -10.40 16.52 0.82
CA ASP A 105 -11.05 17.53 -0.04
C ASP A 105 -11.97 18.46 0.77
N GLY A 106 -12.75 17.89 1.69
CA GLY A 106 -13.68 18.63 2.54
C GLY A 106 -12.99 19.58 3.54
N ALA A 107 -11.70 19.34 3.84
CA ALA A 107 -10.88 20.26 4.63
C ALA A 107 -10.44 21.50 3.83
N LEU A 108 -10.50 21.46 2.50
CA LEU A 108 -10.05 22.55 1.63
C LEU A 108 -11.18 23.50 1.20
N ILE A 109 -12.43 23.07 0.96
CA ILE A 109 -13.54 23.98 0.55
C ILE A 109 -14.95 23.52 1.03
N SER A 110 -15.75 24.50 1.45
CA SER A 110 -17.18 24.48 1.77
C SER A 110 -18.10 23.79 0.74
N ALA A 111 -19.02 22.95 1.24
CA ALA A 111 -20.37 22.63 0.72
C ALA A 111 -20.56 22.09 -0.72
N PHE A 112 -19.53 22.06 -1.58
CA PHE A 112 -19.55 21.38 -2.87
C PHE A 112 -18.25 20.59 -3.03
N ALA A 113 -18.13 19.50 -2.25
CA ALA A 113 -17.01 18.57 -2.33
C ALA A 113 -16.87 18.07 -3.78
N SER A 114 -15.75 18.45 -4.40
CA SER A 114 -15.48 18.29 -5.81
C SER A 114 -15.46 16.81 -6.18
N ILE A 115 -16.31 16.43 -7.14
CA ILE A 115 -16.38 15.13 -7.84
C ILE A 115 -15.03 14.72 -8.50
N TYR A 116 -13.97 15.53 -8.38
CA TYR A 116 -12.79 15.51 -9.24
C TYR A 116 -11.51 14.90 -8.62
N SER A 117 -11.39 14.82 -7.29
CA SER A 117 -10.15 14.31 -6.67
C SER A 117 -10.04 12.79 -6.71
N LEU A 118 -11.14 12.05 -6.81
CA LEU A 118 -11.15 10.62 -7.09
C LEU A 118 -11.39 10.40 -8.59
N VAL A 119 -10.38 9.90 -9.28
CA VAL A 119 -10.49 9.54 -10.70
C VAL A 119 -10.61 8.03 -10.81
N PRO A 120 -11.78 7.50 -11.20
CA PRO A 120 -11.98 6.06 -11.22
C PRO A 120 -11.21 5.41 -12.39
N TYR A 121 -10.61 4.26 -12.13
CA TYR A 121 -10.27 3.28 -13.16
C TYR A 121 -11.03 1.98 -12.96
N TYR A 122 -11.46 1.35 -14.06
CA TYR A 122 -12.35 0.21 -13.99
C TYR A 122 -11.55 -1.07 -14.16
N LEU A 123 -11.68 -1.96 -13.17
CA LEU A 123 -11.20 -3.33 -13.27
C LEU A 123 -12.15 -4.11 -14.19
N ASP A 124 -11.59 -5.02 -14.98
CA ASP A 124 -12.37 -5.77 -15.96
C ASP A 124 -12.90 -7.07 -15.37
N GLU A 125 -14.19 -7.12 -15.06
CA GLU A 125 -14.88 -8.27 -14.48
C GLU A 125 -14.77 -9.52 -15.37
N GLU A 126 -14.85 -9.36 -16.69
CA GLU A 126 -14.83 -10.48 -17.66
C GLU A 126 -13.49 -11.23 -17.65
N THR A 127 -12.39 -10.53 -17.37
CA THR A 127 -11.04 -11.10 -17.24
C THR A 127 -10.65 -11.42 -15.79
N GLY A 128 -11.63 -11.47 -14.88
CA GLY A 128 -11.41 -11.79 -13.47
C GLY A 128 -10.86 -10.62 -12.65
N TRP A 129 -11.41 -9.43 -12.90
CA TRP A 129 -11.00 -8.14 -12.35
C TRP A 129 -9.59 -7.74 -12.78
N GLY A 130 -9.29 -7.99 -14.05
CA GLY A 130 -8.01 -7.69 -14.67
C GLY A 130 -7.71 -6.18 -14.69
N PHE A 131 -6.42 -5.86 -14.68
CA PHE A 131 -5.93 -4.49 -14.80
C PHE A 131 -5.47 -4.25 -16.24
N GLU A 132 -6.13 -3.32 -16.94
CA GLU A 132 -5.81 -2.97 -18.33
C GLU A 132 -5.18 -1.57 -18.43
N VAL A 133 -3.88 -1.51 -18.72
CA VAL A 133 -3.13 -0.26 -18.82
C VAL A 133 -3.67 0.67 -19.92
N LEU A 134 -4.14 0.12 -21.04
CA LEU A 134 -4.72 0.95 -22.11
C LEU A 134 -5.99 1.69 -21.68
N LYS A 135 -6.86 1.05 -20.90
CA LYS A 135 -8.07 1.69 -20.35
C LYS A 135 -7.67 2.80 -19.37
N LEU A 136 -6.67 2.54 -18.54
CA LEU A 136 -6.14 3.51 -17.59
C LEU A 136 -5.51 4.73 -18.27
N GLU A 137 -4.72 4.55 -19.33
CA GLU A 137 -4.14 5.65 -20.11
C GLU A 137 -5.22 6.58 -20.68
N ASN A 138 -6.34 6.01 -21.14
CA ASN A 138 -7.48 6.80 -21.66
C ASN A 138 -8.18 7.59 -20.55
N GLN A 139 -8.30 7.02 -19.35
CA GLN A 139 -8.86 7.71 -18.18
C GLN A 139 -7.96 8.84 -17.72
N LEU A 140 -6.65 8.61 -17.68
CA LEU A 140 -5.65 9.63 -17.39
C LEU A 140 -5.74 10.80 -18.38
N LYS A 141 -5.81 10.52 -19.69
CA LYS A 141 -5.99 11.54 -20.73
C LYS A 141 -7.28 12.33 -20.54
N THR A 142 -8.39 11.64 -20.25
CA THR A 142 -9.69 12.26 -20.02
C THR A 142 -9.66 13.18 -18.80
N ALA A 143 -9.04 12.74 -17.70
CA ALA A 143 -8.88 13.54 -16.50
C ALA A 143 -8.02 14.78 -16.75
N LYS A 144 -6.87 14.63 -17.43
CA LYS A 144 -6.00 15.74 -17.85
C LYS A 144 -6.74 16.75 -18.73
N SER A 145 -7.57 16.30 -19.67
CA SER A 145 -8.36 17.20 -20.53
C SER A 145 -9.41 18.02 -19.76
N LYS A 146 -9.80 17.56 -18.57
CA LYS A 146 -10.72 18.28 -17.66
C LYS A 146 -9.97 19.21 -16.69
N GLY A 147 -8.65 19.35 -16.83
CA GLY A 147 -7.81 20.18 -15.96
C GLY A 147 -7.40 19.49 -14.64
N ILE A 148 -7.65 18.19 -14.50
CA ILE A 148 -7.27 17.44 -13.29
C ILE A 148 -5.78 17.08 -13.36
N ASN A 149 -5.04 17.46 -12.34
CA ASN A 149 -3.65 17.11 -12.13
C ASN A 149 -3.54 15.78 -11.35
N ILE A 150 -3.35 14.67 -12.06
CA ILE A 150 -3.24 13.37 -11.40
C ILE A 150 -1.89 13.22 -10.71
N ARG A 151 -1.92 12.97 -9.40
CA ARG A 151 -0.73 12.92 -8.53
C ARG A 151 -0.27 11.52 -8.23
N ALA A 152 -1.20 10.57 -8.17
CA ALA A 152 -0.90 9.20 -7.80
C ALA A 152 -1.85 8.19 -8.44
N LEU A 153 -1.38 6.95 -8.51
CA LEU A 153 -2.16 5.76 -8.85
C LEU A 153 -2.22 4.85 -7.62
N PHE A 154 -3.44 4.54 -7.21
CA PHE A 154 -3.74 3.61 -6.14
C PHE A 154 -4.01 2.21 -6.69
N VAL A 155 -3.33 1.18 -6.17
CA VAL A 155 -3.52 -0.21 -6.59
C VAL A 155 -3.67 -1.09 -5.35
N ILE A 156 -4.73 -1.91 -5.31
CA ILE A 156 -4.98 -2.86 -4.22
C ILE A 156 -4.60 -4.25 -4.72
N ASN A 157 -3.60 -4.89 -4.10
CA ASN A 157 -3.10 -6.21 -4.48
C ASN A 157 -2.69 -7.02 -3.23
N LEU A 158 -3.45 -8.01 -2.78
CA LEU A 158 -4.64 -8.62 -3.38
C LEU A 158 -5.87 -7.72 -3.24
N GLY A 159 -6.69 -7.67 -4.29
CA GLY A 159 -7.79 -6.72 -4.36
C GLY A 159 -8.89 -6.96 -3.33
N ASN A 160 -9.51 -5.88 -2.86
CA ASN A 160 -10.69 -5.87 -2.02
C ASN A 160 -11.72 -4.93 -2.66
N PRO A 161 -12.93 -5.40 -3.03
CA PRO A 161 -13.57 -6.68 -2.67
C PRO A 161 -13.29 -7.86 -3.60
N THR A 162 -12.53 -7.64 -4.67
CA THR A 162 -12.46 -8.50 -5.87
C THR A 162 -11.55 -9.71 -5.75
N ARG A 163 -10.65 -9.74 -4.76
CA ARG A 163 -9.72 -10.86 -4.44
C ARG A 163 -8.77 -11.26 -5.58
N GLN A 164 -8.64 -10.45 -6.63
CA GLN A 164 -7.68 -10.70 -7.69
C GLN A 164 -6.26 -10.55 -7.16
N VAL A 165 -5.36 -11.34 -7.74
CA VAL A 165 -3.91 -11.23 -7.58
C VAL A 165 -3.36 -10.80 -8.92
N LEU A 166 -2.65 -9.67 -8.93
CA LEU A 166 -1.96 -9.19 -10.13
C LEU A 166 -0.78 -10.10 -10.45
N VAL A 167 -0.61 -10.36 -11.75
CA VAL A 167 0.60 -11.04 -12.25
C VAL A 167 1.72 -10.02 -12.43
N GLU A 168 2.96 -10.48 -12.35
CA GLU A 168 4.14 -9.61 -12.41
C GLU A 168 4.20 -8.77 -13.69
N ALA A 169 3.78 -9.32 -14.83
CA ALA A 169 3.72 -8.60 -16.10
C ALA A 169 2.83 -7.34 -16.01
N ASN A 170 1.61 -7.47 -15.47
CA ASN A 170 0.71 -6.33 -15.27
C ASN A 170 1.31 -5.32 -14.28
N GLN A 171 2.00 -5.78 -13.23
CA GLN A 171 2.66 -4.86 -12.30
C GLN A 171 3.78 -4.07 -12.97
N ARG A 172 4.55 -4.68 -13.88
CA ARG A 172 5.59 -3.98 -14.67
C ARG A 172 4.98 -2.90 -15.56
N GLU A 173 3.87 -3.19 -16.24
CA GLU A 173 3.17 -2.20 -17.05
C GLU A 173 2.64 -1.02 -16.21
N ILE A 174 2.12 -1.30 -15.00
CA ILE A 174 1.69 -0.26 -14.04
C ILE A 174 2.86 0.63 -13.64
N VAL A 175 4.00 0.03 -13.29
CA VAL A 175 5.19 0.78 -12.85
C VAL A 175 5.73 1.64 -13.98
N GLU A 176 5.82 1.12 -15.20
CA GLU A 176 6.26 1.89 -16.38
C GLU A 176 5.29 3.04 -16.69
N LEU A 177 3.97 2.84 -16.55
CA LEU A 177 3.00 3.92 -16.68
C LEU A 177 3.24 5.01 -15.63
N CYS A 178 3.39 4.65 -14.36
CA CYS A 178 3.64 5.62 -13.30
C CYS A 178 4.93 6.41 -13.55
N LYS A 179 5.99 5.74 -13.99
CA LYS A 179 7.28 6.36 -14.34
C LYS A 179 7.13 7.33 -15.52
N LYS A 180 6.45 6.93 -16.59
CA LYS A 180 6.19 7.74 -17.79
C LYS A 180 5.37 8.99 -17.46
N GLU A 181 4.36 8.85 -16.60
CA GLU A 181 3.39 9.90 -16.31
C GLU A 181 3.73 10.73 -15.06
N GLY A 182 4.81 10.37 -14.35
CA GLY A 182 5.25 11.07 -13.13
C GLY A 182 4.32 10.87 -11.93
N LEU A 183 3.69 9.70 -11.83
CA LEU A 183 2.71 9.39 -10.78
C LEU A 183 3.36 8.69 -9.58
N VAL A 184 2.95 9.06 -8.37
CA VAL A 184 3.25 8.28 -7.17
C VAL A 184 2.44 6.97 -7.21
N LEU A 185 3.10 5.83 -7.03
CA LEU A 185 2.43 4.53 -6.93
C LEU A 185 2.12 4.19 -5.47
N LEU A 186 0.84 4.04 -5.14
CA LEU A 186 0.36 3.63 -3.83
C LEU A 186 -0.12 2.18 -3.91
N GLY A 187 0.75 1.23 -3.53
CA GLY A 187 0.43 -0.20 -3.49
C GLY A 187 -0.11 -0.62 -2.13
N ASP A 188 -1.41 -0.93 -2.05
CA ASP A 188 -2.02 -1.53 -0.87
C ASP A 188 -1.90 -3.05 -0.93
N GLU A 189 -0.97 -3.57 -0.12
CA GLU A 189 -0.56 -4.98 -0.08
C GLU A 189 -0.93 -5.66 1.25
N VAL A 190 -1.98 -5.19 1.94
CA VAL A 190 -2.36 -5.72 3.27
C VAL A 190 -2.73 -7.20 3.25
N TYR A 191 -3.17 -7.73 2.11
CA TYR A 191 -3.56 -9.14 1.94
C TYR A 191 -2.44 -10.03 1.35
N GLN A 192 -1.18 -9.58 1.36
CA GLN A 192 -0.06 -10.28 0.69
C GLN A 192 0.12 -11.76 1.06
N GLU A 193 -0.25 -12.18 2.27
CA GLU A 193 -0.16 -13.59 2.71
C GLU A 193 -1.42 -14.42 2.40
N ASN A 194 -2.48 -13.81 1.88
CA ASN A 194 -3.79 -14.43 1.64
C ASN A 194 -3.98 -14.91 0.20
N VAL A 195 -2.94 -15.51 -0.40
CA VAL A 195 -3.03 -16.10 -1.74
C VAL A 195 -3.54 -17.54 -1.65
N TYR A 196 -4.74 -17.79 -2.18
CA TYR A 196 -5.40 -19.10 -2.11
C TYR A 196 -5.35 -19.90 -3.41
N VAL A 197 -5.02 -19.26 -4.53
CA VAL A 197 -4.96 -19.89 -5.85
C VAL A 197 -3.56 -20.47 -6.05
N PRO A 198 -3.38 -21.80 -6.20
CA PRO A 198 -2.06 -22.43 -6.25
C PRO A 198 -1.14 -21.92 -7.36
N GLU A 199 -1.72 -21.50 -8.49
CA GLU A 199 -1.00 -21.03 -9.67
C GLU A 199 -0.57 -19.56 -9.58
N LYS A 200 -1.07 -18.82 -8.58
CA LYS A 200 -0.73 -17.41 -8.38
C LYS A 200 0.21 -17.24 -7.20
N GLN A 201 1.09 -16.26 -7.30
CA GLN A 201 1.99 -15.86 -6.23
C GLN A 201 1.87 -14.35 -6.02
N PHE A 202 2.08 -13.92 -4.78
CA PHE A 202 2.20 -12.50 -4.48
C PHE A 202 3.61 -12.01 -4.90
N HIS A 203 3.64 -10.90 -5.64
CA HIS A 203 4.84 -10.14 -5.93
C HIS A 203 4.62 -8.72 -5.41
N SER A 204 5.52 -8.23 -4.56
CA SER A 204 5.43 -6.84 -4.08
C SER A 204 5.79 -5.86 -5.21
N PHE A 205 5.15 -4.70 -5.24
CA PHE A 205 5.53 -3.63 -6.14
C PHE A 205 6.98 -3.19 -5.92
N LYS A 206 7.48 -3.22 -4.68
CA LYS A 206 8.90 -2.97 -4.38
C LYS A 206 9.82 -3.92 -5.15
N LYS A 207 9.54 -5.24 -5.12
CA LYS A 207 10.32 -6.22 -5.87
C LYS A 207 10.28 -5.94 -7.37
N VAL A 208 9.10 -5.64 -7.91
CA VAL A 208 8.92 -5.35 -9.34
C VAL A 208 9.71 -4.11 -9.75
N VAL A 209 9.61 -3.02 -8.99
CA VAL A 209 10.36 -1.77 -9.23
C VAL A 209 11.87 -1.98 -9.16
N CYS A 210 12.38 -2.79 -8.23
CA CYS A 210 13.82 -3.09 -8.15
C CYS A 210 14.32 -4.01 -9.29
N SER A 211 13.41 -4.61 -10.05
CA SER A 211 13.72 -5.58 -11.11
C SER A 211 13.59 -5.02 -12.53
N ILE A 212 13.46 -3.69 -12.67
CA ILE A 212 13.42 -2.93 -13.93
C ILE A 212 14.49 -1.83 -13.89
#